data_AF-A0A2W4SKF9-F1
#
_entry.id   AF-A0A2W4SKF9-F1
#
_cell.length_a   1.000
_cell.length_b   1.000
_cell.length_c   1.000
_cell.angle_alpha   90.00
_cell.angle_beta   90.00
_cell.angle_gamma   90.00
#
_symmetry.space_group_name_H-M   'P 1'
#
loop_
_entity.id
_entity.type
_entity.pdbx_description
1 polymer ?
#
loop_
_entity_poly.entity_id
_entity_poly.type
_entity_poly.pdbx_seq_one_letter_code
_entity_poly.pdbx_strand_id
1 'polypeptide(L)' 'MAAQLHERYDSSLQAITTIGQCMTKALFAGKSDSVLFWAMVHAHYRALLPSEAKSHIARLSEIVLPAATEHD' A
#
# COMPACT_ATOMS: atom_id res chain seq x y z
N MET A 1 8.77 1.13 -3.09
CA MET A 1 7.57 1.11 -2.23
C MET A 1 7.52 -0.09 -1.27
N ALA A 2 7.32 -1.33 -1.74
CA ALA A 2 7.32 -2.50 -0.84
C ALA A 2 8.72 -2.82 -0.27
N ALA A 3 9.77 -2.71 -1.10
CA ALA A 3 11.16 -2.83 -0.64
C ALA A 3 11.51 -1.78 0.42
N GLN A 4 11.06 -0.53 0.23
CA GLN A 4 11.24 0.56 1.20
C GLN A 4 10.44 0.34 2.50
N LEU A 5 9.28 -0.33 2.45
CA LEU A 5 8.54 -0.75 3.64
C LEU A 5 9.26 -1.88 4.39
N HIS A 6 9.88 -2.80 3.66
CA HIS A 6 10.69 -3.87 4.25
C HIS A 6 11.99 -3.34 4.87
N GLU A 7 12.62 -2.36 4.22
CA GLU A 7 13.84 -1.69 4.66
C GLU A 7 13.61 -0.73 5.85
N ARG A 8 12.41 -0.14 5.95
CA ARG A 8 12.05 0.81 7.03
C ARG A 8 11.47 0.13 8.27
N TYR A 9 11.01 -1.12 8.15
CA TYR A 9 10.43 -1.89 9.25
C TYR A 9 11.12 -3.26 9.32
N ASP A 10 12.12 -3.36 10.20
CA ASP A 10 12.88 -4.59 10.52
C ASP A 10 11.99 -5.78 10.92
N SER A 11 10.73 -5.54 11.26
CA SER A 11 9.74 -6.57 11.57
C SER A 11 8.61 -6.58 10.55
N SER A 12 8.46 -7.72 9.86
CA SER A 12 7.34 -8.02 8.97
C SER A 12 5.97 -7.71 9.57
N LEU A 13 5.85 -7.85 10.91
CA LEU A 13 4.64 -7.52 11.65
C LEU A 13 4.30 -6.03 11.66
N GLN A 14 5.30 -5.15 11.75
CA GLN A 14 5.07 -3.70 11.75
C GLN A 14 4.56 -3.22 10.39
N ALA A 15 5.18 -3.67 9.30
CA ALA A 15 4.73 -3.37 7.95
C ALA A 15 3.28 -3.85 7.71
N ILE A 16 2.95 -5.08 8.10
CA ILE A 16 1.58 -5.63 7.99
C ILE A 16 0.60 -4.78 8.81
N THR A 17 0.97 -4.40 10.03
CA THR A 17 0.13 -3.57 10.91
C THR A 17 -0.14 -2.20 10.29
N THR A 18 0.89 -1.53 9.75
CA THR A 18 0.75 -0.24 9.07
C THR A 18 -0.15 -0.35 7.84
N ILE A 19 0.03 -1.38 7.02
CA ILE A 19 -0.82 -1.62 5.85
C ILE A 19 -2.28 -1.82 6.28
N GLY A 20 -2.52 -2.62 7.32
CA GLY A 20 -3.85 -2.86 7.88
C GLY A 20 -4.53 -1.58 8.41
N GLN A 21 -3.77 -0.71 9.08
CA GLN A 21 -4.26 0.59 9.54
C GLN A 21 -4.65 1.51 8.37
N CYS A 22 -3.82 1.58 7.32
CA CYS A 22 -4.13 2.37 6.15
C CYS A 22 -5.37 1.87 5.41
N MET A 23 -5.50 0.55 5.24
CA MET A 23 -6.68 -0.09 4.65
C MET A 23 -7.95 0.20 5.46
N THR A 24 -7.86 0.11 6.79
CA THR A 24 -8.99 0.38 7.71
C THR A 24 -9.44 1.85 7.63
N LYS A 25 -8.48 2.80 7.61
CA LYS A 25 -8.78 4.22 7.43
C LYS A 25 -9.46 4.50 6.09
N ALA A 26 -8.98 3.89 5.02
CA ALA A 26 -9.58 4.00 3.69
C ALA A 26 -11.01 3.46 3.65
N LEU A 27 -11.25 2.31 4.31
CA LEU A 27 -12.57 1.69 4.40
C LEU A 27 -13.56 2.61 5.11
N PHE A 28 -13.21 3.12 6.29
CA PHE A 28 -14.08 4.03 7.03
C PHE A 28 -14.26 5.40 6.37
N ALA A 29 -13.34 5.80 5.48
CA ALA A 29 -13.47 7.00 4.66
C ALA A 29 -14.27 6.77 3.36
N GLY A 30 -14.76 5.55 3.08
CA GLY A 30 -15.48 5.23 1.85
C GLY A 30 -14.63 5.29 0.58
N LYS A 31 -13.29 5.22 0.71
CA LYS A 31 -12.35 5.34 -0.41
C LYS A 31 -12.00 3.98 -0.99
N SER A 32 -12.88 3.44 -1.84
CA SER A 32 -12.76 2.09 -2.41
C SER A 32 -11.43 1.84 -3.13
N ASP A 33 -10.93 2.80 -3.91
CA ASP A 33 -9.66 2.67 -4.63
C ASP A 33 -8.46 2.56 -3.67
N SER A 34 -8.50 3.32 -2.57
CA SER A 34 -7.48 3.25 -1.52
C SER A 34 -7.53 1.92 -0.77
N VAL A 35 -8.72 1.36 -0.52
CA VAL A 35 -8.87 0.03 0.08
C VAL A 35 -8.25 -1.03 -0.83
N LEU A 36 -8.59 -1.01 -2.13
CA LEU A 36 -8.06 -1.94 -3.12
C LEU A 36 -6.53 -1.85 -3.20
N PHE A 37 -6.00 -0.63 -3.24
CA PHE A 37 -4.55 -0.39 -3.22
C PHE A 37 -3.88 -1.04 -2.01
N TRP A 38 -4.35 -0.76 -0.79
CA TRP A 38 -3.72 -1.32 0.42
C TRP A 38 -3.88 -2.83 0.53
N ALA A 39 -4.99 -3.40 0.04
CA ALA A 39 -5.16 -4.85 -0.05
C ALA A 39 -4.14 -5.50 -1.01
N MET A 40 -3.88 -4.86 -2.15
CA MET A 40 -2.88 -5.32 -3.10
C MET A 40 -1.45 -5.18 -2.57
N VAL A 41 -1.14 -4.08 -1.87
CA VAL A 41 0.14 -3.91 -1.17
C VAL A 41 0.34 -4.99 -0.11
N HIS A 42 -0.69 -5.32 0.66
CA HIS A 42 -0.65 -6.41 1.64
C HIS A 42 -0.37 -7.77 0.99
N ALA A 43 -1.10 -8.10 -0.09
CA ALA A 43 -0.91 -9.35 -0.81
C ALA A 43 0.48 -9.44 -1.48
N HIS A 44 0.98 -8.33 -2.00
CA HIS A 44 2.34 -8.25 -2.56
C HIS A 44 3.41 -8.43 -1.47
N TYR A 45 3.24 -7.79 -0.32
CA TYR A 45 4.16 -7.92 0.82
C TYR A 45 4.26 -9.36 1.32
N ARG A 46 3.15 -10.10 1.29
CA ARG A 46 3.10 -11.53 1.66
C ARG A 46 3.52 -12.48 0.53
N ALA A 47 4.00 -11.97 -0.60
CA ALA A 47 4.34 -12.76 -1.80
C ALA A 47 3.18 -13.62 -2.32
N LEU A 48 1.93 -13.19 -2.10
CA LEU A 48 0.72 -13.89 -2.54
C LEU A 48 0.26 -13.45 -3.94
N LEU A 49 0.98 -12.52 -4.57
CA LEU A 49 0.64 -12.02 -5.89
C LEU A 49 1.70 -12.42 -6.94
N PRO A 50 1.26 -12.75 -8.18
CA PRO A 50 2.16 -12.89 -9.32
C PRO A 50 2.97 -11.60 -9.55
N SER A 51 4.16 -11.73 -10.14
CA SER A 51 5.02 -10.58 -10.48
C SER A 51 4.31 -9.51 -11.32
N GLU A 52 3.38 -9.92 -12.17
CA GLU A 52 2.55 -9.08 -13.04
C GLU A 52 1.65 -8.10 -12.27
N ALA A 53 1.25 -8.45 -11.04
CA ALA A 53 0.41 -7.61 -10.20
C ALA A 53 1.13 -6.34 -9.69
N LYS A 54 2.47 -6.27 -9.79
CA LYS A 54 3.24 -5.07 -9.45
C LYS A 54 2.85 -3.86 -10.31
N SER A 55 2.48 -4.10 -11.57
CA SER A 55 2.06 -3.03 -12.50
C SER A 55 0.73 -2.39 -12.07
N HIS A 56 -0.22 -3.20 -11.59
CA HIS A 56 -1.48 -2.71 -11.05
C HIS A 56 -1.30 -1.92 -9.74
N ILE A 57 -0.37 -2.34 -8.86
CA ILE A 57 -0.04 -1.58 -7.65
C ILE A 57 0.57 -0.22 -8.02
N ALA A 58 1.48 -0.18 -8.99
CA ALA A 58 2.08 1.07 -9.46
C ALA A 58 1.02 2.03 -10.00
N ARG A 59 0.11 1.55 -10.85
CA ARG A 59 -0.99 2.37 -11.39
C ARG A 59 -1.92 2.90 -10.30
N LEU A 60 -2.29 2.07 -9.33
CA LEU A 60 -3.14 2.52 -8.21
C LEU A 60 -2.42 3.48 -7.28
N SER A 61 -1.09 3.37 -7.16
CA SER A 61 -0.31 4.30 -6.33
C SER A 61 -0.40 5.74 -6.84
N GLU A 62 -0.46 5.96 -8.17
CA GLU A 62 -0.61 7.29 -8.78
C GLU A 62 -1.96 7.95 -8.42
N ILE A 63 -2.97 7.14 -8.12
CA ILE A 63 -4.33 7.61 -7.80
C ILE A 63 -4.48 7.80 -6.29
N VAL A 64 -3.95 6.87 -5.49
CA VAL A 64 -4.17 6.80 -4.05
C VAL A 64 -3.17 7.65 -3.26
N LEU A 65 -1.96 7.79 -3.79
CA LEU A 65 -0.91 8.60 -3.20
C LEU A 65 -0.72 9.80 -4.12
N PRO A 66 -1.44 10.91 -3.87
CA PRO A 66 -1.12 12.14 -4.60
C PRO A 66 0.36 12.40 -4.41
N ALA A 67 1.06 12.75 -5.51
CA ALA A 67 2.41 13.27 -5.46
C ALA A 67 2.43 14.26 -4.30
N ALA A 68 3.37 14.09 -3.36
CA ALA A 68 3.52 15.04 -2.28
C ALA A 68 3.70 16.42 -2.95
N THR A 69 2.62 17.19 -3.03
CA THR A 69 2.71 18.59 -3.37
C THR A 69 3.45 19.16 -2.20
N GLU A 70 4.73 19.39 -2.42
CA GLU A 70 5.58 20.26 -1.61
C GLU A 70 4.75 21.49 -1.27
N HIS A 71 4.27 21.53 -0.02
CA HIS A 71 3.76 22.76 0.54
C HIS A 71 4.99 23.50 1.05
N ASP A 72 5.29 24.60 0.35
CA ASP A 72 6.16 25.71 0.76
C ASP A 72 6.02 26.07 2.25
#